data_AF-A0A6G9Y3S5-F1
#
_entry.id   AF-A0A6G9Y3S5-F1
#
_cell.length_a   1.000
_cell.length_b   1.000
_cell.length_c   1.000
_cell.angle_alpha   90.00
_cell.angle_beta   90.00
_cell.angle_gamma   90.00
#
_symmetry.space_group_name_H-M   'P 1'
#
loop_
_entity.id
_entity.type
_entity.pdbx_description
1 polymer ?
#
loop_
_entity_poly.entity_id
_entity_poly.type
_entity_poly.pdbx_seq_one_letter_code
_entity_poly.pdbx_strand_id
1 'polypeptide(L)'
;MLVDWNGSHPGYHVLFFTNGAYLGTATSKYYGYTTVLGKTRNTVSVQYRWVKPQDALCCPSGGPNVVTYTLTDNTVRAKGEFPPDPDK
;
A
#
# COMPACT_ATOMS: atom_id res chain seq x y z
N MET A 1 12.34 13.19 4.55
CA MET A 1 12.49 11.89 5.24
C MET A 1 13.20 10.97 4.28
N LEU A 2 14.48 10.66 4.55
CA LEU A 2 15.21 9.65 3.80
C LEU A 2 15.06 8.35 4.58
N VAL A 3 14.60 7.30 3.89
CA VAL A 3 14.47 5.96 4.46
C VAL A 3 15.62 5.16 3.87
N ASP A 4 16.57 4.77 4.71
CA ASP A 4 17.63 3.85 4.30
C ASP A 4 17.00 2.52 3.93
N TRP A 5 17.35 2.03 2.74
CA TRP A 5 16.78 0.82 2.20
C TRP A 5 17.81 -0.07 1.51
N ASN A 6 17.88 -1.32 1.98
CA ASN A 6 18.75 -2.38 1.48
C ASN A 6 18.10 -3.28 0.40
N GLY A 7 17.06 -2.82 -0.30
CA GLY A 7 16.38 -3.57 -1.36
C GLY A 7 16.62 -2.94 -2.73
N SER A 8 16.70 -3.78 -3.76
CA SER A 8 16.99 -3.36 -5.13
C SER A 8 15.81 -2.71 -5.86
N HIS A 9 14.61 -2.67 -5.28
CA HIS A 9 13.38 -2.31 -5.99
C HIS A 9 12.43 -1.50 -5.10
N PRO A 10 11.92 -0.31 -5.53
CA PRO A 10 11.23 0.66 -4.69
C PRO A 10 9.92 0.19 -4.04
N GLY A 11 9.55 0.86 -2.94
CA GLY A 11 8.71 0.35 -1.87
C GLY A 11 8.05 1.53 -1.25
N TYR A 12 6.77 1.39 -1.01
CA TYR A 12 5.87 2.53 -0.98
C TYR A 12 5.06 2.48 0.30
N HIS A 13 4.90 3.66 0.90
CA HIS A 13 3.83 3.92 1.85
C HIS A 13 2.80 4.82 1.18
N VAL A 14 1.53 4.45 1.30
CA VAL A 14 0.42 5.34 0.99
C VAL A 14 0.07 6.08 2.27
N LEU A 15 0.10 7.42 2.21
CA LEU A 15 -0.17 8.31 3.33
C LEU A 15 -1.58 8.90 3.20
N PHE A 16 -2.33 8.97 4.30
CA PHE A 16 -3.64 9.59 4.33
C PHE A 16 -3.60 10.95 5.01
N PHE A 17 -4.30 11.90 4.40
CA PHE A 17 -4.48 13.25 4.91
C PHE A 17 -5.95 13.65 4.79
N THR A 18 -6.46 14.41 5.76
CA THR A 18 -7.76 15.09 5.67
C THR A 18 -7.68 16.45 6.33
N ASN A 19 -8.29 17.47 5.74
CA ASN A 19 -8.28 18.85 6.27
C ASN A 19 -6.87 19.36 6.66
N GLY A 20 -5.84 19.00 5.87
CA GLY A 20 -4.45 19.35 6.14
C GLY A 20 -3.76 18.56 7.25
N ALA A 21 -4.47 17.65 7.94
CA ALA A 21 -3.92 16.80 8.99
C ALA A 21 -3.56 15.41 8.46
N TYR A 22 -2.40 14.90 8.88
CA TYR A 22 -1.98 13.51 8.63
C TYR A 22 -2.79 12.55 9.51
N LEU A 23 -3.30 11.46 8.90
CA LEU A 23 -4.11 10.45 9.58
C LEU A 23 -3.38 9.12 9.81
N GLY A 24 -2.29 8.87 9.08
CA GLY A 24 -1.59 7.60 9.13
C GLY A 24 -1.24 7.04 7.75
N THR A 25 -0.68 5.85 7.73
CA THR A 25 -0.36 5.09 6.53
C THR A 25 -1.44 4.04 6.22
N ALA A 26 -1.51 3.59 4.97
CA ALA A 26 -2.36 2.48 4.56
C ALA A 26 -1.99 1.15 5.24
N THR A 27 -0.70 0.93 5.44
CA THR A 27 -0.11 -0.24 6.09
C THR A 27 1.03 0.20 7.00
N SER A 28 1.29 -0.56 8.07
CA SER A 28 2.41 -0.28 8.98
C SER A 28 3.77 -0.51 8.33
N LYS A 29 3.85 -1.39 7.32
CA LYS A 29 5.06 -1.69 6.54
C LYS A 29 4.96 -1.16 5.11
N TYR A 30 6.10 -0.94 4.48
CA TYR A 30 6.20 -0.55 3.08
C TYR A 30 5.92 -1.75 2.18
N TYR A 31 5.32 -1.52 1.01
CA TYR A 31 5.09 -2.57 0.03
C TYR A 31 5.62 -2.17 -1.34
N GLY A 32 6.30 -3.11 -2.01
CA GLY A 32 6.63 -2.98 -3.42
C GLY A 32 5.36 -3.03 -4.30
N TYR A 33 5.51 -2.66 -5.57
CA TYR A 33 4.46 -2.80 -6.61
C TYR A 33 3.08 -2.31 -6.16
N THR A 34 3.06 -1.20 -5.43
CA THR A 34 1.85 -0.57 -4.88
C THR A 34 1.36 0.49 -5.84
N THR A 35 0.08 0.43 -6.22
CA THR A 35 -0.54 1.36 -7.16
C THR A 35 -1.82 1.92 -6.58
N VAL A 36 -1.96 3.24 -6.54
CA VAL A 36 -3.25 3.88 -6.26
C VAL A 36 -4.10 3.85 -7.52
N LEU A 37 -5.20 3.09 -7.51
CA LEU A 37 -6.07 2.91 -8.67
C LEU A 37 -6.99 4.10 -8.91
N GLY A 38 -7.44 4.74 -7.84
CA GLY A 38 -8.39 5.85 -7.92
C GLY A 38 -8.94 6.24 -6.56
N LYS A 39 -9.70 7.34 -6.56
CA LYS A 39 -10.33 7.88 -5.36
C LYS A 39 -11.72 8.45 -5.65
N THR A 40 -12.55 8.47 -4.62
CA THR A 40 -13.78 9.26 -4.55
C THR A 40 -13.60 10.39 -3.53
N ARG A 41 -14.70 10.99 -3.06
CA ARG A 41 -14.68 11.97 -1.97
C ARG A 41 -14.13 11.40 -0.66
N ASN A 42 -14.46 10.15 -0.35
CA ASN A 42 -14.13 9.54 0.94
C ASN A 42 -13.55 8.13 0.81
N THR A 43 -13.26 7.65 -0.41
CA THR A 43 -12.61 6.36 -0.60
C THR A 43 -11.38 6.45 -1.48
N VAL A 44 -10.40 5.57 -1.25
CA VAL A 44 -9.24 5.35 -2.12
C VAL A 44 -9.07 3.84 -2.30
N SER A 45 -8.85 3.39 -3.53
CA SER A 45 -8.52 2.00 -3.82
C SER A 45 -7.03 1.87 -4.10
N VAL A 46 -6.34 1.02 -3.35
CA VAL A 46 -4.91 0.73 -3.53
C VAL A 46 -4.75 -0.74 -3.91
N GLN A 47 -4.06 -0.97 -5.01
CA GLN A 47 -3.66 -2.29 -5.47
C GLN A 47 -2.28 -2.62 -4.92
N TYR A 48 -2.15 -3.84 -4.40
CA TYR A 48 -0.90 -4.42 -3.96
C TYR A 48 -0.55 -5.65 -4.80
N ARG A 49 0.72 -5.76 -5.17
CA ARG A 49 1.34 -6.95 -5.77
C ARG A 49 2.66 -7.22 -5.04
N TRP A 50 3.15 -8.45 -5.14
CA TRP A 50 4.40 -8.85 -4.50
C TRP A 50 5.08 -9.96 -5.28
N VAL A 51 6.39 -10.07 -5.11
CA VAL A 51 7.18 -11.17 -5.66
C VAL A 51 7.07 -12.38 -4.74
N LYS A 52 6.94 -13.56 -5.33
CA LYS A 52 7.14 -14.86 -4.67
C LYS A 52 8.60 -15.29 -4.82
N PRO A 53 9.07 -16.29 -4.06
CA PRO A 53 10.49 -16.71 -4.09
C PRO A 53 11.03 -17.06 -5.49
N GLN A 54 10.17 -17.56 -6.38
CA GLN A 54 10.53 -17.92 -7.76
C GLN A 54 10.36 -16.79 -8.78
N ASP A 55 9.82 -15.63 -8.38
CA ASP A 55 9.54 -14.54 -9.31
C ASP A 55 10.81 -13.71 -9.58
N ALA A 56 10.97 -13.29 -10.84
CA ALA A 56 11.87 -12.19 -11.15
C ALA A 56 11.27 -10.86 -10.66
N LEU A 57 12.11 -9.92 -10.22
CA LEU A 57 11.67 -8.61 -9.73
C LEU A 57 10.90 -7.79 -10.78
N CYS A 58 11.10 -8.02 -12.08
CA CYS A 58 10.28 -7.35 -13.10
C CYS A 58 8.80 -7.75 -13.06
N CYS A 59 8.51 -8.91 -12.47
CA CYS A 59 7.39 -9.74 -12.88
C CYS A 59 6.73 -10.42 -11.67
N PRO A 60 6.18 -9.66 -10.71
CA PRO A 60 5.55 -10.22 -9.51
C PRO A 60 4.28 -11.03 -9.86
N SER A 61 4.18 -12.26 -9.34
CA SER A 61 3.02 -13.14 -9.51
C SER A 61 2.08 -13.15 -8.29
N GLY A 62 2.44 -12.45 -7.20
CA GLY A 62 1.56 -12.21 -6.05
C GLY A 62 0.55 -11.11 -6.31
N GLY A 63 -0.69 -11.31 -5.82
CA GLY A 63 -1.82 -10.43 -6.08
C GLY A 63 -2.35 -10.58 -7.53
N PRO A 64 -3.05 -9.56 -8.08
CA PRO A 64 -3.29 -8.26 -7.46
C PRO A 64 -4.41 -8.30 -6.41
N ASN A 65 -4.12 -7.78 -5.23
CA ASN A 65 -5.14 -7.56 -4.20
C ASN A 65 -5.48 -6.07 -4.13
N VAL A 66 -6.78 -5.75 -4.11
CA VAL A 66 -7.25 -4.37 -3.97
C VAL A 66 -7.78 -4.18 -2.57
N VAL A 67 -7.23 -3.19 -1.86
CA VAL A 67 -7.73 -2.74 -0.57
C VAL A 67 -8.38 -1.37 -0.76
N THR A 68 -9.64 -1.28 -0.36
CA THR A 68 -10.39 -0.03 -0.33
C THR A 68 -10.27 0.59 1.05
N TYR A 69 -9.82 1.84 1.10
CA TYR A 69 -9.74 2.65 2.30
C TYR A 69 -10.88 3.66 2.30
N THR A 70 -11.68 3.66 3.36
CA THR A 70 -12.83 4.56 3.52
C THR A 70 -12.59 5.49 4.70
N LEU A 71 -12.71 6.78 4.46
CA LEU A 71 -12.69 7.82 5.48
C LEU A 71 -14.09 8.02 6.08
N THR A 72 -14.20 7.94 7.39
CA THR A 72 -15.41 8.24 8.17
C THR A 72 -14.98 8.89 9.49
N ASP A 73 -15.46 10.10 9.77
CA ASP A 73 -15.16 10.86 11.00
C ASP A 73 -13.66 10.89 11.32
N ASN A 74 -12.85 11.38 10.37
CA ASN A 74 -11.38 11.44 10.45
C ASN A 74 -10.67 10.10 10.65
N THR A 75 -11.39 8.97 10.56
CA THR A 75 -10.85 7.63 10.73
C THR A 75 -10.84 6.91 9.38
N VAL A 76 -9.72 6.28 9.03
CA VAL A 76 -9.62 5.45 7.83
C VAL A 76 -9.84 3.98 8.18
N ARG A 77 -10.78 3.34 7.50
CA ARG A 77 -11.02 1.89 7.60
C ARG A 77 -10.66 1.21 6.31
N ALA A 78 -9.88 0.14 6.41
CA ALA A 78 -9.49 -0.67 5.26
C ALA A 78 -10.44 -1.88 5.09
N LYS A 79 -10.72 -2.22 3.84
CA LYS A 79 -11.43 -3.45 3.45
C LYS A 79 -10.74 -4.08 2.26
N GLY A 80 -10.30 -5.32 2.41
CA GLY A 80 -9.62 -6.09 1.38
C GLY A 80 -8.62 -7.05 1.99
N GLU A 81 -7.99 -7.84 1.14
CA GLU A 81 -6.91 -8.75 1.54
C GLU A 81 -5.57 -8.03 1.41
N PHE A 82 -4.77 -8.08 2.45
CA PHE A 82 -3.46 -7.46 2.46
C PHE A 82 -2.39 -8.43 1.95
N PRO A 83 -1.33 -7.91 1.29
CA PRO A 83 -0.16 -8.71 0.97
C PRO A 83 0.48 -9.35 2.23
N PRO A 84 1.25 -10.44 2.07
CA PRO A 84 2.01 -11.04 3.16
C PRO A 84 3.04 -10.06 3.74
N ASP A 85 3.69 -10.44 4.84
CA ASP A 85 4.76 -9.62 5.43
C ASP A 85 5.91 -9.43 4.40
N PRO A 86 6.28 -8.19 4.02
CA PRO A 86 7.31 -7.94 3.01
C PRO A 86 8.73 -8.24 3.50
N ASP A 87 8.93 -8.45 4.81
CA ASP A 87 10.23 -8.78 5.41
C ASP A 87 10.39 -10.28 5.69
N LYS A 88 9.49 -11.14 5.17
CA LYS A 88 9.50 -12.60 5.38
C LYS A 88 9.59 -13.40 4.09
#